data_AF-A0A0D7ADL9-F1
#
_entry.id   AF-A0A0D7ADL9-F1
#
_cell.length_a   1.000
_cell.length_b   1.000
_cell.length_c   1.000
_cell.angle_alpha   90.00
_cell.angle_beta   90.00
_cell.angle_gamma   90.00
#
_symmetry.space_group_name_H-M   'P 1'
#
loop_
_entity.id
_entity.type
_entity.pdbx_description
1 polymer ?
#
loop_
_entity_poly.entity_id
_entity_poly.type
_entity_poly.pdbx_seq_one_letter_code
_entity_poly.pdbx_strand_id
1 'polypeptide(L)'
;KDDRTLCRRHGRAPKGTTPDIRWDHRRGDRYSILPTLTLDGYIAVRVVKGSITSEELYNFLIEDLIPKLNPFPEPRSVVILDN
;
A
#
# COMPACT_ATOMS: atom_id res chain seq x y z
N LYS A 1 -10.11 -10.06 -16.68
CA LYS A 1 -9.50 -8.95 -17.45
C LYS A 1 -8.14 -8.75 -16.82
N ASP A 2 -7.08 -9.24 -17.45
CA ASP A 2 -5.77 -9.32 -16.80
C ASP A 2 -5.08 -7.95 -16.86
N ASP A 3 -4.97 -7.30 -15.70
CA ASP A 3 -4.32 -6.00 -15.47
C ASP A 3 -2.78 -6.05 -15.62
N ARG A 4 -2.30 -6.73 -16.67
CA ARG A 4 -0.90 -6.65 -17.07
C ARG A 4 -0.77 -5.54 -18.10
N THR A 5 -0.64 -4.31 -17.65
CA THR A 5 -0.21 -3.22 -18.54
C THR A 5 1.25 -3.48 -18.91
N LEU A 6 1.46 -4.22 -20.00
CA LEU A 6 2.76 -4.42 -20.64
C LEU A 6 3.24 -3.09 -21.24
N CYS A 7 3.66 -2.17 -20.38
CA CYS A 7 4.28 -0.94 -20.83
C CYS A 7 5.57 -1.28 -21.60
N ARG A 8 5.68 -0.83 -22.85
CA ARG A 8 6.94 -0.91 -23.59
C ARG A 8 7.96 0.03 -22.94
N ARG A 9 9.16 -0.49 -22.62
CA ARG A 9 10.26 0.31 -22.07
C ARG A 9 10.85 1.33 -23.06
N HIS A 10 10.65 1.13 -24.36
CA HIS A 10 11.23 1.97 -25.41
C HIS A 10 10.16 2.40 -26.43
N GLY A 11 10.11 3.70 -26.71
CA GLY A 11 9.33 4.26 -27.82
C GLY A 11 10.01 4.00 -29.17
N ARG A 12 9.24 3.95 -30.25
CA ARG A 12 9.76 3.89 -31.62
C ARG A 12 9.34 5.15 -32.36
N ALA A 13 10.30 5.82 -32.99
CA ALA A 13 10.07 6.96 -33.87
C ALA A 13 11.12 6.95 -35.00
N PRO A 14 10.86 7.64 -36.13
CA PRO A 14 11.86 7.89 -37.17
C PRO A 14 13.12 8.54 -36.60
N LYS A 15 14.27 8.31 -37.25
CA LYS A 15 15.56 8.87 -36.84
C LYS A 15 15.50 10.40 -36.86
N GLY A 16 15.78 11.03 -35.72
CA GLY A 16 15.71 12.48 -35.54
C GLY A 16 14.41 12.99 -34.93
N THR A 17 13.47 12.11 -34.58
CA THR A 17 12.19 12.48 -33.96
C THR A 17 12.08 11.92 -32.54
N THR A 18 11.65 12.75 -31.60
CA THR A 18 11.32 12.32 -30.24
C THR A 18 10.04 11.48 -30.27
N PRO A 19 10.02 10.25 -29.71
CA PRO A 19 8.80 9.46 -29.62
C PRO A 19 7.73 10.13 -28.74
N ASP A 20 6.52 10.31 -29.26
CA ASP A 20 5.35 10.68 -28.45
C ASP A 20 4.77 9.41 -27.80
N ILE A 21 4.70 9.40 -26.46
CA ILE A 21 4.14 8.29 -25.69
C ILE A 21 3.00 8.86 -24.86
N ARG A 22 1.77 8.51 -25.23
CA ARG A 22 0.57 8.91 -24.47
C ARG A 22 0.16 7.79 -23.52
N TRP A 23 0.11 8.13 -22.23
CA TRP A 23 -0.30 7.19 -21.18
C TRP A 23 -1.77 7.39 -20.83
N ASP A 24 -2.55 6.33 -21.04
CA ASP A 24 -3.88 6.25 -20.46
C ASP A 24 -3.75 5.97 -18.96
N HIS A 25 -4.17 6.91 -18.12
CA HIS A 25 -4.08 6.82 -16.66
C HIS A 25 -5.16 5.91 -16.04
N ARG A 26 -5.81 5.06 -16.85
CA ARG A 26 -6.69 3.99 -16.37
C ARG A 26 -5.88 3.02 -15.51
N ARG A 27 -5.94 3.21 -14.20
CA ARG A 27 -5.36 2.27 -13.24
C ARG A 27 -6.35 1.13 -13.03
N GLY A 28 -5.84 -0.11 -13.02
CA GLY A 28 -6.60 -1.29 -12.65
C GLY A 28 -7.04 -1.28 -11.19
N ASP A 29 -7.48 -2.42 -10.69
CA ASP A 29 -7.84 -2.55 -9.27
C ASP A 29 -6.63 -2.21 -8.38
N ARG A 30 -6.78 -1.22 -7.50
CA ARG A 30 -5.75 -0.86 -6.51
C ARG A 30 -6.04 -1.53 -5.19
N TYR A 31 -4.98 -1.91 -4.51
CA TYR A 31 -5.04 -2.40 -3.14
C TYR A 31 -4.08 -1.59 -2.29
N SER A 32 -4.53 -1.17 -1.12
CA SER A 32 -3.72 -0.59 -0.06
C SER A 32 -3.47 -1.65 1.01
N ILE A 33 -2.30 -1.57 1.66
CA ILE A 33 -1.92 -2.50 2.71
C ILE A 33 -1.73 -1.67 3.98
N LEU A 34 -2.30 -2.14 5.09
CA LEU A 34 -2.11 -1.65 6.44
C LEU A 34 -1.27 -2.66 7.24
N PRO A 35 0.07 -2.56 7.20
CA PRO A 35 0.93 -3.39 8.02
C PRO A 35 1.25 -2.72 9.36
N THR A 36 1.25 -3.48 10.45
CA THR A 36 1.94 -3.10 11.68
C THR A 36 3.27 -3.84 11.75
N LEU A 37 4.35 -3.07 11.76
CA LEU A 37 5.72 -3.54 11.81
C LEU A 37 6.28 -3.48 13.24
N THR A 38 7.11 -4.46 13.57
CA THR A 38 7.95 -4.51 14.77
C THR A 38 9.38 -4.86 14.38
N LEU A 39 10.31 -4.83 15.33
CA LEU A 39 11.69 -5.26 15.10
C LEU A 39 11.79 -6.73 14.65
N ASP A 40 10.84 -7.58 15.05
CA ASP A 40 10.79 -8.99 14.70
C ASP A 40 9.96 -9.27 13.42
N GLY A 41 9.48 -8.23 12.75
CA GLY A 41 8.64 -8.33 11.55
C GLY A 41 7.19 -7.88 11.76
N TYR A 42 6.29 -8.36 10.90
CA TYR A 42 4.87 -7.95 10.90
C TYR A 42 4.07 -8.66 11.99
N ILE A 43 3.24 -7.92 12.71
CA ILE A 43 2.33 -8.49 13.72
C ILE A 43 0.85 -8.40 13.32
N ALA A 44 0.49 -7.48 12.41
CA ALA A 44 -0.84 -7.35 11.84
C ALA A 44 -0.72 -6.86 10.39
N VAL A 45 -1.57 -7.36 9.50
CA VAL A 45 -1.63 -6.93 8.09
C VAL A 45 -3.08 -6.99 7.63
N ARG A 46 -3.59 -5.88 7.08
CA ARG A 46 -4.90 -5.82 6.42
C ARG A 46 -4.72 -5.32 4.98
N VAL A 47 -5.40 -5.96 4.02
CA VAL A 47 -5.39 -5.56 2.61
C VAL A 47 -6.76 -5.00 2.26
N VAL A 48 -6.79 -3.74 1.80
CA VAL A 48 -8.00 -2.99 1.48
C VAL A 48 -8.03 -2.72 -0.01
N LYS A 49 -9.16 -2.95 -0.68
CA LYS A 49 -9.32 -2.56 -2.08
C LYS A 49 -9.59 -1.06 -2.15
N GLY A 50 -8.76 -0.33 -2.90
CA GLY A 50 -8.84 1.13 -2.99
C GLY A 50 -8.02 1.85 -1.92
N SER A 51 -8.46 3.06 -1.54
CA SER A 51 -7.85 3.88 -0.50
C SER A 51 -8.38 3.49 0.88
N ILE A 52 -7.56 3.68 1.91
CA ILE A 52 -7.96 3.46 3.30
C ILE A 52 -8.72 4.69 3.83
N THR A 53 -9.86 4.46 4.44
CA THR A 53 -10.63 5.49 5.16
C THR A 53 -10.22 5.56 6.64
N SER A 54 -10.54 6.67 7.31
CA SER A 54 -10.31 6.81 8.75
C SER A 54 -11.04 5.75 9.58
N GLU A 55 -12.23 5.34 9.16
CA GLU A 55 -13.02 4.28 9.80
C GLU A 55 -12.33 2.91 9.64
N GLU A 56 -11.86 2.58 8.44
CA GLU A 56 -11.11 1.35 8.18
C GLU A 56 -9.81 1.27 9.00
N LEU A 57 -9.10 2.41 9.12
CA LEU A 57 -7.92 2.51 9.96
C LEU A 57 -8.27 2.31 11.44
N TYR A 58 -9.32 2.97 11.94
CA TYR A 58 -9.76 2.83 13.32
C TYR A 58 -10.14 1.39 13.65
N ASN A 59 -10.92 0.74 12.78
CA ASN A 59 -11.31 -0.66 12.95
C ASN A 59 -10.09 -1.58 12.92
N PHE A 60 -9.12 -1.34 12.03
CA PHE A 60 -7.86 -2.08 12.03
C PHE A 60 -7.11 -1.95 13.35
N LEU A 61 -7.05 -0.74 13.93
CA LEU A 61 -6.39 -0.52 15.22
C LEU A 61 -7.07 -1.34 16.33
N ILE A 62 -8.39 -1.29 16.43
CA ILE A 62 -9.16 -1.95 17.49
C ILE A 62 -9.16 -3.48 17.35
N GLU A 63 -9.38 -3.98 16.13
CA GLU A 63 -9.62 -5.40 15.90
C GLU A 63 -8.32 -6.19 15.67
N ASP A 64 -7.36 -5.61 14.95
CA ASP A 64 -6.17 -6.33 14.50
C ASP A 64 -4.90 -5.99 15.28
N LEU A 65 -4.73 -4.72 15.70
CA LEU A 65 -3.49 -4.24 16.34
C LEU A 65 -3.55 -4.29 17.86
N ILE A 66 -4.52 -3.61 18.48
CA ILE A 66 -4.61 -3.45 19.95
C ILE A 66 -4.55 -4.78 20.71
N PRO A 67 -5.20 -5.87 20.26
CA PRO A 67 -5.11 -7.17 20.94
C PRO A 67 -3.69 -7.77 20.99
N LYS A 68 -2.75 -7.24 20.20
CA LYS A 68 -1.35 -7.70 20.11
C LYS A 68 -0.37 -6.76 20.80
N LEU A 69 -0.87 -5.65 21.35
CA LEU A 69 -0.07 -4.71 22.13
C LEU A 69 0.00 -5.17 23.58
N ASN A 70 1.09 -4.79 24.26
CA ASN A 70 1.25 -5.01 25.69
C ASN A 70 1.21 -3.67 26.45
N PRO A 71 0.94 -3.68 27.77
CA PRO A 71 1.11 -2.49 28.60
C PRO A 71 2.56 -1.99 28.56
N PHE A 72 2.76 -0.67 28.56
CA PHE A 72 4.10 -0.10 28.69
C PHE A 72 4.71 -0.44 30.07
N PRO A 73 5.99 -0.84 30.17
CA PRO A 73 7.07 -0.79 29.17
C PRO A 73 7.36 -2.11 28.43
N GLU A 74 6.44 -3.06 28.41
CA GLU A 74 6.66 -4.37 27.79
C GLU A 74 6.90 -4.26 26.27
N PRO A 75 7.49 -5.29 25.62
CA PRO A 75 7.62 -5.31 24.17
C PRO A 75 6.28 -5.06 23.47
N ARG A 76 6.29 -4.32 22.35
CA ARG A 76 5.08 -3.97 21.56
C ARG A 76 4.05 -3.13 22.35
N SER A 77 4.51 -2.20 23.17
CA SER A 77 3.65 -1.32 23.97
C SER A 77 3.42 0.08 23.41
N VAL A 78 4.18 0.47 22.40
CA VAL A 78 4.10 1.81 21.79
C VAL A 78 3.77 1.67 20.31
N VAL A 79 2.76 2.41 19.87
CA VAL A 79 2.38 2.52 18.45
C VAL A 79 2.85 3.87 17.92
N ILE A 80 3.49 3.86 16.76
CA ILE A 80 3.95 5.05 16.05
C ILE A 80 3.24 5.08 14.70
N LEU A 81 2.60 6.21 14.38
CA LEU A 81 1.88 6.46 13.13
C LEU A 81 2.39 7.79 12.53
N ASP A 82 2.24 7.97 11.22
CA ASP A 82 2.41 9.26 10.58
C ASP A 82 1.18 10.17 10.80
N ASN A 83 1.34 11.47 10.50
CA ASN A 83 0.33 12.50 10.74
C ASN A 83 -0.56 12.74 9.52
#